data_AF-A0A9E3VVT5-F1
#
_entry.id   AF-A0A9E3VVT5-F1
#
_cell.length_a   1.000
_cell.length_b   1.000
_cell.length_c   1.000
_cell.angle_alpha   90.00
_cell.angle_beta   90.00
_cell.angle_gamma   90.00
#
_symmetry.space_group_name_H-M   'P 1'
#
loop_
_entity.id
_entity.type
_entity.pdbx_description
1 polymer ?
#
loop_
_entity_poly.entity_id
_entity_poly.type
_entity_poly.pdbx_seq_one_letter_code
_entity_poly.pdbx_strand_id
1 'polypeptide(L)'
;MTFSRAAFRFFAGLLLAGLVVSARAAEFPAAFTAALKQAGIPLGNVALVVQALDAAEPVLAHNAEAAMNPASVMKLVTSFAALNQLGPGYVWTTELWADGPIADGILAGNLIIKGTGDPTLTLERLWLLQRELRAHGVRHIRGNLVLDLSHFDLPEMDPGAFDGEPLAKYNAVPGALLANFNAITLRLKPESEHVQITPDIALPGVVLDSQVRLQDTVGCGNWKDAITPSVSDGRGMALEIRGDYARGCGEQTLTLNLFDPATTFDFIFRGLWAE
;
A
#
# COMPACT_ATOMS: atom_id res chain seq x y z
N MET A 1 -30.06 -60.67 -57.16
CA MET A 1 -30.27 -61.02 -55.74
C MET A 1 -29.03 -60.59 -54.95
N THR A 2 -28.66 -59.30 -54.94
CA THR A 2 -29.19 -58.17 -54.15
C THR A 2 -29.10 -58.37 -52.62
N PHE A 3 -28.22 -57.56 -52.02
CA PHE A 3 -28.32 -56.89 -50.71
C PHE A 3 -28.73 -57.74 -49.50
N SER A 4 -27.79 -58.37 -48.77
CA SER A 4 -28.05 -58.67 -47.33
C SER A 4 -26.86 -59.09 -46.46
N ARG A 5 -25.65 -58.55 -46.66
CA ARG A 5 -24.54 -58.82 -45.70
C ARG A 5 -23.73 -57.60 -45.26
N ALA A 6 -23.83 -56.47 -45.96
CA ALA A 6 -23.16 -55.23 -45.55
C ALA A 6 -23.90 -54.44 -44.45
N ALA A 7 -25.22 -54.63 -44.31
CA ALA A 7 -26.04 -53.84 -43.39
C ALA A 7 -25.81 -54.18 -41.90
N PHE A 8 -25.40 -55.42 -41.58
CA PHE A 8 -25.30 -55.86 -40.18
C PHE A 8 -23.97 -55.45 -39.50
N ARG A 9 -22.90 -55.22 -40.27
CA ARG A 9 -21.61 -54.74 -39.74
C ARG A 9 -21.58 -53.21 -39.56
N PHE A 10 -22.44 -52.48 -40.26
CA PHE A 10 -22.55 -51.03 -40.09
C PHE A 10 -23.35 -50.63 -38.83
N PHE A 11 -24.29 -51.47 -38.39
CA PHE A 11 -25.11 -51.19 -37.20
C PHE A 11 -24.38 -51.45 -35.87
N ALA A 12 -23.42 -52.38 -35.83
CA ALA A 12 -22.62 -52.63 -34.62
C ALA A 12 -21.54 -51.54 -34.40
N GLY A 13 -21.06 -50.89 -35.46
CA GLY A 13 -20.11 -49.78 -35.36
C GLY A 13 -20.75 -48.45 -34.95
N LEU A 14 -22.03 -48.23 -35.29
CA LEU A 14 -22.76 -47.02 -34.89
C LEU A 14 -23.26 -47.05 -33.43
N LEU A 15 -23.38 -48.23 -32.81
CA LEU A 15 -23.79 -48.36 -31.40
C LEU A 15 -22.63 -48.16 -30.41
N LEU A 16 -21.37 -48.25 -30.84
CA LEU A 16 -20.20 -47.91 -30.01
C LEU A 16 -19.76 -46.44 -30.13
N ALA A 17 -20.31 -45.68 -31.08
CA ALA A 17 -20.03 -44.24 -31.22
C ALA A 17 -20.94 -43.34 -30.35
N GLY A 18 -21.94 -43.92 -29.67
CA GLY A 18 -22.93 -43.18 -28.87
C GLY A 18 -22.56 -42.98 -27.40
N LEU A 19 -21.43 -43.50 -26.94
CA LEU A 19 -20.89 -43.29 -25.59
C LEU A 19 -19.66 -42.38 -25.64
N VAL A 20 -19.74 -41.30 -26.42
CA VAL A 20 -19.00 -40.10 -26.04
C VAL A 20 -19.73 -39.58 -24.81
N VAL A 21 -19.23 -39.96 -23.64
CA VAL A 21 -19.51 -39.22 -22.41
C VAL A 21 -19.05 -37.81 -22.72
N SER A 22 -19.98 -36.96 -23.16
CA SER A 22 -19.79 -35.53 -23.08
C SER A 22 -19.57 -35.27 -21.61
N ALA A 23 -18.31 -35.14 -21.21
CA ALA A 23 -17.96 -34.42 -20.01
C ALA A 23 -18.66 -33.08 -20.18
N ARG A 24 -19.82 -32.93 -19.53
CA ARG A 24 -20.45 -31.63 -19.41
C ARG A 24 -19.40 -30.80 -18.68
N ALA A 25 -18.68 -29.96 -19.41
CA ALA A 25 -18.05 -28.80 -18.82
C ALA A 25 -19.16 -28.18 -17.95
N ALA A 26 -18.94 -28.12 -16.64
CA ALA A 26 -19.96 -27.65 -15.73
C ALA A 26 -20.43 -26.29 -16.23
N GLU A 27 -21.66 -26.22 -16.72
CA GLU A 27 -22.22 -24.96 -17.20
C GLU A 27 -22.26 -24.00 -16.01
N PHE A 28 -21.90 -22.75 -16.24
CA PHE A 28 -22.00 -21.73 -15.21
C PHE A 28 -23.41 -21.68 -14.62
N PRO A 29 -23.57 -21.52 -13.30
CA PRO A 29 -24.89 -21.33 -12.70
C PRO A 29 -25.64 -20.21 -13.42
N ALA A 30 -26.92 -20.41 -13.75
CA ALA A 30 -27.71 -19.42 -14.49
C ALA A 30 -27.75 -18.05 -13.78
N ALA A 31 -27.74 -18.05 -12.44
CA ALA A 31 -27.64 -16.82 -11.65
C ALA A 31 -26.32 -16.05 -11.90
N PHE A 32 -25.21 -16.76 -12.08
CA PHE A 32 -23.90 -16.16 -12.37
C PHE A 32 -23.87 -15.51 -13.75
N THR A 33 -24.32 -16.22 -14.79
CA THR A 33 -24.35 -15.66 -16.15
C THR A 33 -25.35 -14.51 -16.27
N ALA A 34 -26.49 -14.58 -15.57
CA ALA A 34 -27.45 -13.47 -15.48
C ALA A 34 -26.85 -12.24 -14.79
N ALA A 35 -26.11 -12.43 -13.69
CA ALA A 35 -25.44 -11.33 -12.97
C ALA A 35 -24.35 -10.67 -13.83
N LEU A 36 -23.52 -11.45 -14.53
CA LEU A 36 -22.54 -10.91 -15.47
C LEU A 36 -23.20 -10.11 -16.59
N LYS A 37 -24.29 -10.63 -17.16
CA LYS A 37 -25.07 -9.91 -18.18
C LYS A 37 -25.65 -8.61 -17.65
N GLN A 38 -26.21 -8.61 -16.44
CA GLN A 38 -26.74 -7.41 -15.78
C GLN A 38 -25.63 -6.37 -15.51
N ALA A 39 -24.44 -6.83 -15.13
CA ALA A 39 -23.28 -5.97 -14.91
C ALA A 39 -22.57 -5.53 -16.21
N GLY A 40 -23.01 -6.03 -17.39
CA GLY A 40 -22.38 -5.74 -18.67
C GLY A 40 -20.98 -6.34 -18.82
N ILE A 41 -20.66 -7.41 -18.09
CA ILE A 41 -19.35 -8.08 -18.10
C ILE A 41 -19.41 -9.27 -19.08
N PRO A 42 -18.69 -9.22 -20.22
CA PRO A 42 -18.62 -10.36 -21.14
C PRO A 42 -17.93 -11.55 -20.50
N LEU A 43 -18.45 -12.76 -20.72
CA LEU A 43 -17.87 -13.98 -20.16
C LEU A 43 -16.41 -14.21 -20.63
N GLY A 44 -16.04 -13.69 -21.81
CA GLY A 44 -14.65 -13.72 -22.30
C GLY A 44 -13.66 -12.93 -21.44
N ASN A 45 -14.13 -11.98 -20.63
CA ASN A 45 -13.32 -11.15 -19.74
C ASN A 45 -13.25 -11.70 -18.30
N VAL A 46 -13.78 -12.91 -18.09
CA VAL A 46 -13.78 -13.58 -16.79
C VAL A 46 -12.84 -14.77 -16.87
N ALA A 47 -12.00 -14.93 -15.85
CA ALA A 47 -11.27 -16.17 -15.57
C ALA A 47 -11.73 -16.70 -14.21
N LEU A 48 -12.01 -18.00 -14.12
CA LEU A 48 -12.52 -18.62 -12.91
C LEU A 48 -12.02 -20.07 -12.80
N VAL A 49 -11.55 -20.42 -11.61
CA VAL A 49 -11.29 -21.80 -11.20
C VAL A 49 -11.97 -22.02 -9.86
N VAL A 50 -12.77 -23.08 -9.76
CA VAL A 50 -13.37 -23.54 -8.51
C VAL A 50 -12.95 -24.99 -8.33
N GLN A 51 -12.22 -25.26 -7.25
CA GLN A 51 -11.67 -26.57 -6.95
C GLN A 51 -11.76 -26.82 -5.45
N ALA A 52 -12.23 -28.02 -5.07
CA ALA A 52 -12.12 -28.46 -3.69
C ALA A 52 -10.64 -28.73 -3.37
N LEU A 53 -10.19 -28.40 -2.16
CA LEU A 53 -8.77 -28.44 -1.78
C LEU A 53 -8.14 -29.83 -1.93
N ASP A 54 -8.94 -30.88 -1.79
CA ASP A 54 -8.56 -32.30 -1.88
C ASP A 54 -8.84 -32.93 -3.26
N ALA A 55 -9.42 -32.18 -4.19
CA ALA A 55 -9.72 -32.67 -5.53
C ALA A 55 -8.52 -32.52 -6.47
N ALA A 56 -8.31 -33.51 -7.34
CA ALA A 56 -7.27 -33.47 -8.37
C ALA A 56 -7.60 -32.49 -9.51
N GLU A 57 -8.89 -32.30 -9.81
CA GLU A 57 -9.37 -31.49 -10.92
C GLU A 57 -10.41 -30.46 -10.43
N PRO A 58 -10.48 -29.27 -11.05
CA PRO A 58 -11.47 -28.27 -10.72
C PRO A 58 -12.88 -28.73 -11.10
N VAL A 59 -13.87 -28.36 -10.28
CA VAL A 59 -15.30 -28.56 -10.62
C VAL A 59 -15.80 -27.55 -11.65
N LEU A 60 -15.08 -26.43 -11.80
CA LEU A 60 -15.33 -25.41 -12.81
C LEU A 60 -14.01 -24.72 -13.17
N ALA A 61 -13.71 -24.67 -14.46
CA ALA A 61 -12.56 -23.95 -15.00
C ALA A 61 -12.98 -23.22 -16.28
N HIS A 62 -12.73 -21.91 -16.34
CA HIS A 62 -13.05 -21.07 -17.48
C HIS A 62 -11.96 -20.01 -17.63
N ASN A 63 -11.36 -19.92 -18.82
CA ASN A 63 -10.20 -19.06 -19.07
C ASN A 63 -9.10 -19.21 -18.01
N ALA A 64 -8.92 -20.42 -17.44
CA ALA A 64 -8.05 -20.65 -16.28
C ALA A 64 -6.60 -20.22 -16.52
N GLU A 65 -6.10 -20.42 -17.74
CA GLU A 65 -4.73 -20.07 -18.15
C GLU A 65 -4.60 -18.65 -18.72
N ALA A 66 -5.68 -17.86 -18.75
CA ALA A 66 -5.64 -16.52 -19.30
C ALA A 66 -4.97 -15.55 -18.32
N ALA A 67 -4.01 -14.78 -18.80
CA ALA A 67 -3.41 -13.69 -18.02
C ALA A 67 -4.46 -12.59 -17.77
N MET A 68 -4.73 -12.32 -16.49
CA MET A 68 -5.66 -11.28 -16.04
C MET A 68 -4.95 -10.35 -15.07
N ASN A 69 -5.43 -9.10 -14.94
CA ASN A 69 -4.96 -8.21 -13.88
C ASN A 69 -5.51 -8.72 -12.52
N PRO A 70 -4.65 -9.20 -11.60
CA PRO A 70 -5.13 -9.73 -10.32
C PRO A 70 -5.45 -8.64 -9.31
N ALA A 71 -5.06 -7.38 -9.58
CA ALA A 71 -5.06 -6.29 -8.62
C ALA A 71 -4.47 -6.75 -7.27
N SER A 72 -5.14 -6.43 -6.16
CA SER A 72 -4.67 -6.82 -4.82
C SER A 72 -4.68 -8.33 -4.55
N VAL A 73 -5.24 -9.18 -5.43
CA VAL A 73 -5.10 -10.65 -5.30
C VAL A 73 -3.63 -11.08 -5.47
N MET A 74 -2.80 -10.26 -6.13
CA MET A 74 -1.34 -10.48 -6.19
C MET A 74 -0.70 -10.64 -4.81
N LYS A 75 -1.29 -10.04 -3.76
CA LYS A 75 -0.80 -10.17 -2.38
C LYS A 75 -0.76 -11.62 -1.90
N LEU A 76 -1.57 -12.53 -2.46
CA LEU A 76 -1.49 -13.96 -2.14
C LEU A 76 -0.14 -14.56 -2.55
N VAL A 77 0.33 -14.23 -3.77
CA VAL A 77 1.62 -14.71 -4.30
C VAL A 77 2.77 -14.12 -3.48
N THR A 78 2.76 -12.80 -3.23
CA THR A 78 3.80 -12.15 -2.42
C THR A 78 3.82 -12.67 -0.99
N SER A 79 2.66 -12.91 -0.37
CA SER A 79 2.57 -13.45 1.00
C SER A 79 3.09 -14.88 1.07
N PHE A 80 2.75 -15.72 0.08
CA PHE A 80 3.29 -17.08 -0.01
C PHE A 80 4.82 -17.06 -0.14
N ALA A 81 5.35 -16.23 -1.05
CA ALA A 81 6.79 -16.10 -1.23
C ALA A 81 7.49 -15.62 0.06
N ALA A 82 6.93 -14.64 0.76
CA ALA A 82 7.46 -14.14 2.02
C ALA A 82 7.45 -15.22 3.11
N LEU A 83 6.33 -15.92 3.31
CA LEU A 83 6.23 -17.00 4.29
C LEU A 83 7.18 -18.16 3.99
N ASN A 84 7.35 -18.51 2.71
CA ASN A 84 8.24 -19.59 2.31
C ASN A 84 9.72 -19.23 2.46
N GLN A 85 10.10 -17.96 2.20
CA GLN A 85 11.50 -17.53 2.26
C GLN A 85 11.93 -17.08 3.66
N LEU A 86 11.10 -16.30 4.35
CA LEU A 86 11.42 -15.72 5.66
C LEU A 86 10.95 -16.62 6.81
N GLY A 87 9.93 -17.43 6.57
CA GLY A 87 9.25 -18.20 7.61
C GLY A 87 8.23 -17.38 8.39
N PRO A 88 7.27 -18.03 9.07
CA PRO A 88 6.22 -17.34 9.84
C PRO A 88 6.74 -16.67 11.12
N GLY A 89 7.96 -16.99 11.56
CA GLY A 89 8.60 -16.43 12.76
C GLY A 89 9.58 -15.28 12.48
N TYR A 90 9.64 -14.78 11.24
CA TYR A 90 10.54 -13.70 10.89
C TYR A 90 10.20 -12.41 11.65
N VAL A 91 11.22 -11.73 12.17
CA VAL A 91 11.09 -10.46 12.89
C VAL A 91 12.00 -9.45 12.22
N TRP A 92 11.43 -8.32 11.82
CA TRP A 92 12.19 -7.19 11.31
C TRP A 92 12.98 -6.52 12.44
N THR A 93 14.17 -6.02 12.14
CA THR A 93 15.03 -5.35 13.12
C THR A 93 15.36 -3.94 12.68
N THR A 94 15.31 -2.98 13.60
CA THR A 94 15.89 -1.64 13.39
C THR A 94 17.03 -1.50 14.38
N GLU A 95 18.25 -1.28 13.87
CA GLU A 95 19.45 -1.25 14.70
C GLU A 95 19.88 0.18 14.98
N LEU A 96 20.32 0.44 16.22
CA LEU A 96 20.81 1.74 16.64
C LEU A 96 22.25 1.60 17.10
N TRP A 97 23.11 2.42 16.52
CA TRP A 97 24.54 2.44 16.78
C TRP A 97 24.97 3.84 17.22
N ALA A 98 25.96 3.89 18.10
CA ALA A 98 26.61 5.12 18.53
C ALA A 98 28.10 5.02 18.17
N ASP A 99 28.65 6.03 17.49
CA ASP A 99 30.07 6.06 17.11
C ASP A 99 30.94 6.91 18.06
N GLY A 100 30.40 7.24 19.24
CA GLY A 100 31.07 8.01 20.27
C GLY A 100 30.64 7.61 21.67
N PRO A 101 31.35 8.07 22.71
CA PRO A 101 31.02 7.75 24.10
C PRO A 101 29.74 8.48 24.53
N ILE A 102 28.99 7.83 25.43
CA ILE A 102 27.86 8.42 26.13
C ILE A 102 28.33 8.78 27.55
N ALA A 103 28.33 10.07 27.87
CA ALA A 103 28.72 10.58 29.19
C ALA A 103 27.80 11.73 29.60
N ASP A 104 27.36 11.74 30.87
CA ASP A 104 26.49 12.78 31.44
C ASP A 104 25.23 13.09 30.62
N GLY A 105 24.64 12.07 30.00
CA GLY A 105 23.46 12.25 29.16
C GLY A 105 23.76 12.63 27.71
N ILE A 106 25.02 12.76 27.30
CA ILE A 106 25.43 13.27 26.00
C ILE A 106 26.15 12.19 25.21
N LEU A 107 25.63 11.86 24.03
CA LEU A 107 26.36 11.11 23.01
C LEU A 107 27.32 12.08 22.29
N ALA A 108 28.62 11.92 22.54
CA ALA A 108 29.69 12.68 21.88
C ALA A 108 30.07 12.04 20.53
N GLY A 109 29.09 11.89 19.65
CA GLY A 109 29.20 11.26 18.34
C GLY A 109 27.86 11.32 17.60
N ASN A 110 27.79 10.63 16.48
CA ASN A 110 26.59 10.39 15.70
C ASN A 110 25.75 9.26 16.31
N LEU A 111 24.44 9.40 16.20
CA LEU A 111 23.50 8.29 16.34
C LEU A 111 23.21 7.75 14.94
N ILE A 112 23.56 6.51 14.68
CA ILE A 112 23.28 5.83 13.42
C ILE A 112 22.07 4.91 13.60
N ILE A 113 21.08 5.04 12.73
CA ILE A 113 19.90 4.19 12.70
C ILE A 113 19.93 3.41 11.40
N LYS A 114 20.06 2.09 11.50
CA LYS A 114 20.08 1.19 10.36
C LYS A 114 18.74 0.48 10.22
N GLY A 115 18.11 0.72 9.08
CA GLY A 115 16.86 0.08 8.72
C GLY A 115 17.08 -1.26 8.03
N THR A 116 16.21 -2.23 8.30
CA THR A 116 16.17 -3.50 7.55
C THR A 116 14.84 -3.73 6.84
N GLY A 117 13.98 -2.70 6.77
CA GLY A 117 12.69 -2.77 6.11
C GLY A 117 11.50 -3.07 7.02
N ASP A 118 11.60 -2.81 8.33
CA ASP A 118 10.48 -2.99 9.26
C ASP A 118 9.26 -2.13 8.83
N PRO A 119 8.17 -2.75 8.35
CA PRO A 119 6.99 -2.03 7.87
C PRO A 119 6.06 -1.61 9.02
N THR A 120 6.43 -1.92 10.26
CA THR A 120 5.60 -1.76 11.46
C THR A 120 6.16 -0.73 12.43
N LEU A 121 7.09 0.11 12.00
CA LEU A 121 7.72 1.15 12.82
C LEU A 121 6.81 2.38 12.96
N THR A 122 5.68 2.21 13.66
CA THR A 122 4.67 3.26 13.91
C THR A 122 5.21 4.39 14.80
N LEU A 123 4.48 5.51 14.90
CA LEU A 123 4.81 6.61 15.81
C LEU A 123 5.02 6.13 17.25
N GLU A 124 4.15 5.27 17.76
CA GLU A 124 4.24 4.74 19.13
C GLU A 124 5.50 3.89 19.32
N ARG A 125 5.87 3.08 18.33
CA ARG A 125 7.08 2.25 18.40
C ARG A 125 8.35 3.08 18.28
N LEU A 126 8.36 4.13 17.46
CA LEU A 126 9.46 5.09 17.40
C LEU A 126 9.60 5.86 18.71
N TRP A 127 8.50 6.27 19.32
CA TRP A 127 8.52 6.90 20.63
C TRP A 127 9.06 5.95 21.71
N LEU A 128 8.65 4.68 21.72
CA LEU A 128 9.20 3.67 22.63
C LEU A 128 10.71 3.44 22.40
N LEU A 129 11.15 3.36 21.14
CA LEU A 129 12.55 3.26 20.76
C LEU A 129 13.38 4.43 21.32
N GLN A 130 12.86 5.65 21.20
CA GLN A 130 13.53 6.84 21.73
C GLN A 130 13.55 6.88 23.26
N ARG A 131 12.48 6.40 23.91
CA ARG A 131 12.47 6.21 25.36
C ARG A 131 13.54 5.22 25.80
N GLU A 132 13.74 4.14 25.06
CA GLU A 132 14.79 3.17 25.34
C GLU A 132 16.18 3.81 25.20
N LEU A 133 16.42 4.59 24.12
CA LEU A 133 17.66 5.38 23.99
C LEU A 133 17.92 6.30 25.20
N ARG A 134 16.89 6.99 25.68
CA ARG A 134 16.98 7.85 26.87
C ARG A 134 17.27 7.03 28.14
N ALA A 135 16.68 5.85 28.28
CA ALA A 135 16.95 4.92 29.38
C ALA A 135 18.39 4.39 29.36
N HIS A 136 18.97 4.21 28.17
CA HIS A 136 20.39 3.91 27.95
C HIS A 136 21.33 5.12 28.15
N GLY A 137 20.79 6.25 28.61
CA GLY A 137 21.59 7.43 29.00
C GLY A 137 21.78 8.46 27.89
N VAL A 138 21.13 8.33 26.73
CA VAL A 138 21.21 9.34 25.65
C VAL A 138 20.11 10.38 25.84
N ARG A 139 20.47 11.58 26.32
CA ARG A 139 19.56 12.73 26.41
C ARG A 139 19.80 13.76 25.30
N HIS A 140 21.07 13.92 24.92
CA HIS A 140 21.50 14.81 23.85
C HIS A 140 22.42 14.06 22.90
N ILE A 141 22.28 14.34 21.61
CA ILE A 141 23.16 13.83 20.56
C ILE A 141 23.94 15.04 20.04
N ARG A 142 25.27 15.03 20.17
CA ARG A 142 26.12 16.15 19.75
C ARG A 142 26.46 16.09 18.26
N GLY A 143 26.59 14.88 17.71
CA GLY A 143 26.81 14.67 16.29
C GLY A 143 25.50 14.64 15.50
N ASN A 144 25.55 13.97 14.37
CA ASN A 144 24.43 13.84 13.45
C ASN A 144 23.53 12.66 13.79
N LEU A 145 22.30 12.73 13.30
CA LEU A 145 21.47 11.54 13.05
C LEU A 145 21.85 11.01 11.67
N VAL A 146 22.35 9.78 11.60
CA VAL A 146 22.74 9.13 10.34
C VAL A 146 21.75 8.01 10.05
N LEU A 147 21.05 8.10 8.93
CA LEU A 147 20.13 7.07 8.47
C LEU A 147 20.88 6.11 7.53
N ASP A 148 21.15 4.89 8.00
CA ASP A 148 21.74 3.82 7.19
C ASP A 148 20.61 3.05 6.48
N LEU A 149 20.51 3.30 5.17
CA LEU A 149 19.50 2.72 4.29
C LEU A 149 20.05 1.55 3.45
N SER A 150 21.31 1.16 3.67
CA SER A 150 22.06 0.24 2.79
C SER A 150 21.51 -1.19 2.73
N HIS A 151 20.55 -1.55 3.58
CA HIS A 151 19.92 -2.86 3.54
C HIS A 151 19.11 -3.09 2.26
N PHE A 152 18.56 -2.01 1.68
CA PHE A 152 17.82 -2.06 0.42
C PHE A 152 18.63 -1.37 -0.68
N ASP A 153 18.72 -2.03 -1.83
CA ASP A 153 19.23 -1.47 -3.08
C ASP A 153 18.05 -1.35 -4.05
N LEU A 154 17.39 -0.19 -4.04
CA LEU A 154 16.18 0.06 -4.81
C LEU A 154 16.49 1.01 -5.97
N PRO A 155 15.88 0.79 -7.16
CA PRO A 155 15.94 1.77 -8.23
C PRO A 155 15.17 3.02 -7.83
N GLU A 156 15.38 4.11 -8.57
CA GLU A 156 14.49 5.27 -8.49
C GLU A 156 13.06 4.87 -8.89
N MET A 157 12.09 5.25 -8.06
CA MET A 157 10.68 4.91 -8.24
C MET A 157 9.86 6.19 -8.24
N ASP A 158 9.04 6.38 -9.28
CA ASP A 158 8.03 7.43 -9.31
C ASP A 158 6.75 6.91 -8.63
N PRO A 159 6.36 7.47 -7.46
CA PRO A 159 5.13 7.08 -6.76
C PRO A 159 3.86 7.26 -7.59
N GLY A 160 3.87 8.18 -8.56
CA GLY A 160 2.72 8.48 -9.42
C GLY A 160 2.64 7.63 -10.69
N ALA A 161 3.62 6.76 -10.97
CA ALA A 161 3.70 6.08 -12.26
C ALA A 161 2.51 5.16 -12.58
N PHE A 162 1.81 4.66 -11.56
CA PHE A 162 0.70 3.72 -11.73
C PHE A 162 -0.62 4.39 -12.11
N ASP A 163 -0.97 5.51 -11.47
CA ASP A 163 -2.28 6.14 -11.57
C ASP A 163 -2.27 7.68 -11.50
N GLY A 164 -1.10 8.30 -11.43
CA GLY A 164 -0.94 9.74 -11.32
C GLY A 164 -1.19 10.31 -9.92
N GLU A 165 -1.28 9.45 -8.89
CA GLU A 165 -1.59 9.86 -7.50
C GLU A 165 -0.36 9.69 -6.57
N PRO A 166 0.75 10.44 -6.76
CA PRO A 166 2.01 10.19 -6.05
C PRO A 166 1.91 10.37 -4.52
N LEU A 167 0.93 11.17 -4.06
CA LEU A 167 0.71 11.44 -2.64
C LEU A 167 -0.27 10.46 -1.98
N ALA A 168 -0.86 9.55 -2.77
CA ALA A 168 -1.73 8.52 -2.22
C ALA A 168 -0.92 7.55 -1.34
N LYS A 169 -1.47 7.20 -0.17
CA LYS A 169 -0.78 6.35 0.80
C LYS A 169 -0.38 4.98 0.26
N TYR A 170 -1.18 4.42 -0.64
CA TYR A 170 -0.91 3.11 -1.23
C TYR A 170 0.21 3.16 -2.28
N ASN A 171 0.65 4.36 -2.68
CA ASN A 171 1.77 4.60 -3.59
C ASN A 171 3.08 4.93 -2.86
N ALA A 172 3.12 4.84 -1.52
CA ALA A 172 4.35 4.99 -0.76
C ALA A 172 5.42 4.00 -1.26
N VAL A 173 6.60 4.52 -1.59
CA VAL A 173 7.73 3.70 -2.05
C VAL A 173 8.32 2.89 -0.88
N PRO A 174 8.82 1.67 -1.13
CA PRO A 174 9.51 0.91 -0.10
C PRO A 174 10.79 1.62 0.33
N GLY A 175 11.16 1.45 1.60
CA GLY A 175 12.40 1.98 2.15
C GLY A 175 12.91 1.12 3.29
N ALA A 176 14.23 1.09 3.50
CA ALA A 176 14.85 0.35 4.60
C ALA A 176 14.39 0.90 5.97
N LEU A 177 14.12 2.19 6.04
CA LEU A 177 13.49 2.87 7.17
C LEU A 177 12.13 3.41 6.73
N LEU A 178 11.06 2.72 7.11
CA LEU A 178 9.68 3.11 6.80
C LEU A 178 8.94 3.49 8.08
N ALA A 179 9.09 4.74 8.51
CA ALA A 179 8.39 5.25 9.68
C ALA A 179 6.91 5.49 9.37
N ASN A 180 6.03 5.01 10.25
CA ASN A 180 4.59 5.29 10.22
C ASN A 180 3.95 5.10 8.83
N PHE A 181 4.29 4.01 8.13
CA PHE A 181 3.79 3.71 6.78
C PHE A 181 4.12 4.77 5.71
N ASN A 182 5.15 5.59 5.95
CA ASN A 182 5.47 6.80 5.18
C ASN A 182 4.31 7.78 5.06
N ALA A 183 3.47 7.85 6.11
CA ALA A 183 2.23 8.60 6.10
C ALA A 183 2.29 9.75 7.10
N ILE A 184 1.91 10.94 6.63
CA ILE A 184 1.76 12.16 7.44
C ILE A 184 0.29 12.57 7.39
N THR A 185 -0.30 12.86 8.55
CA THR A 185 -1.69 13.31 8.63
C THR A 185 -1.75 14.81 8.81
N LEU A 186 -2.49 15.47 7.94
CA LEU A 186 -2.86 16.88 8.07
C LEU A 186 -4.27 16.96 8.66
N ARG A 187 -4.43 17.70 9.75
CA ARG A 187 -5.73 18.05 10.33
C ARG A 187 -6.18 19.38 9.73
N LEU A 188 -7.34 19.37 9.06
CA LEU A 188 -7.96 20.55 8.49
C LEU A 188 -9.13 20.95 9.38
N LYS A 189 -9.06 22.14 9.98
CA LYS A 189 -10.08 22.66 10.88
C LYS A 189 -10.57 24.02 10.41
N PRO A 190 -11.85 24.18 10.02
CA PRO A 190 -12.38 25.48 9.65
C PRO A 190 -12.48 26.38 10.90
N GLU A 191 -11.83 27.54 10.84
CA GLU A 191 -11.97 28.63 11.81
C GLU A 191 -12.92 29.72 11.25
N SER A 192 -12.97 30.91 11.86
CA SER A 192 -13.88 31.98 11.41
C SER A 192 -13.63 32.38 9.96
N GLU A 193 -12.39 32.65 9.58
CA GLU A 193 -12.04 33.22 8.25
C GLU A 193 -11.17 32.31 7.37
N HIS A 194 -10.61 31.24 7.93
CA HIS A 194 -9.64 30.38 7.23
C HIS A 194 -9.75 28.93 7.69
N VAL A 195 -9.03 28.04 7.01
CA VAL A 195 -8.84 26.65 7.47
C VAL A 195 -7.48 26.54 8.14
N GLN A 196 -7.47 26.25 9.43
CA GLN A 196 -6.26 25.87 10.14
C GLN A 196 -5.82 24.49 9.66
N ILE A 197 -4.58 24.37 9.19
CA ILE A 197 -3.99 23.09 8.80
C ILE A 197 -2.84 22.78 9.73
N THR A 198 -2.88 21.61 10.37
CA THR A 198 -1.87 21.20 11.35
C THR A 198 -1.43 19.77 11.06
N PRO A 199 -0.15 19.54 10.73
CA PRO A 199 0.42 18.20 10.67
C PRO A 199 0.35 17.48 12.02
N ASP A 200 0.22 16.15 12.01
CA ASP A 200 0.25 15.30 13.21
C ASP A 200 1.65 15.15 13.81
N ILE A 201 2.68 15.41 13.02
CA ILE A 201 4.08 15.45 13.43
C ILE A 201 4.71 16.81 13.10
N ALA A 202 5.73 17.22 13.86
CA ALA A 202 6.53 18.38 13.46
C ALA A 202 7.22 18.11 12.13
N LEU A 203 7.29 19.13 11.26
CA LEU A 203 8.00 19.09 9.98
C LEU A 203 9.13 20.15 10.00
N PRO A 204 10.27 19.88 10.68
CA PRO A 204 11.33 20.86 10.83
C PRO A 204 11.88 21.35 9.48
N GLY A 205 11.99 22.66 9.32
CA GLY A 205 12.50 23.25 8.07
C GLY A 205 11.50 23.24 6.90
N VAL A 206 10.28 22.75 7.11
CA VAL A 206 9.20 22.82 6.12
C VAL A 206 8.33 24.03 6.38
N VAL A 207 8.18 24.90 5.37
CA VAL A 207 7.23 26.01 5.41
C VAL A 207 5.86 25.48 4.97
N LEU A 208 4.85 25.62 5.83
CA LEU A 208 3.46 25.30 5.48
C LEU A 208 2.79 26.55 4.87
N ASP A 209 2.46 26.49 3.58
CA ASP A 209 1.72 27.55 2.87
C ASP A 209 0.29 27.08 2.55
N SER A 210 -0.68 27.59 3.29
CA SER A 210 -2.10 27.28 3.08
C SER A 210 -2.78 28.37 2.27
N GLN A 211 -3.21 28.01 1.07
CA GLN A 211 -4.03 28.83 0.17
C GLN A 211 -5.44 28.22 0.03
N VAL A 212 -5.88 27.47 1.04
CA VAL A 212 -7.22 26.87 1.09
C VAL A 212 -8.25 27.95 1.42
N ARG A 213 -9.26 28.09 0.57
CA ARG A 213 -10.36 29.04 0.78
C ARG A 213 -11.52 28.36 1.48
N LEU A 214 -12.02 29.00 2.53
CA LEU A 214 -13.17 28.53 3.28
C LEU A 214 -14.47 28.91 2.53
N GLN A 215 -15.36 27.94 2.34
CA GLN A 215 -16.63 28.08 1.63
C GLN A 215 -17.82 27.81 2.56
N ASP A 216 -18.78 28.72 2.62
CA ASP A 216 -19.94 28.61 3.53
C ASP A 216 -21.17 27.97 2.90
N THR A 217 -21.31 28.06 1.57
CA THR A 217 -22.57 27.75 0.85
C THR A 217 -22.56 26.39 0.17
N VAL A 218 -21.43 25.67 0.17
CA VAL A 218 -21.27 24.35 -0.46
C VAL A 218 -21.40 23.26 0.61
N GLY A 219 -22.12 22.18 0.29
CA GLY A 219 -22.20 21.01 1.16
C GLY A 219 -20.87 20.26 1.25
N CYS A 220 -20.64 19.53 2.34
CA CYS A 220 -19.47 18.68 2.44
C CYS A 220 -19.60 17.45 1.53
N GLY A 221 -18.96 17.50 0.35
CA GLY A 221 -18.90 16.39 -0.58
C GLY A 221 -17.60 16.43 -1.37
N ASN A 222 -16.92 15.28 -1.50
CA ASN A 222 -15.64 15.13 -2.21
C ASN A 222 -14.59 16.19 -1.86
N TRP A 223 -14.55 16.65 -0.59
CA TRP A 223 -13.64 17.71 -0.16
C TRP A 223 -12.17 17.38 -0.38
N LYS A 224 -11.80 16.09 -0.38
CA LYS A 224 -10.43 15.64 -0.65
C LYS A 224 -9.98 15.99 -2.07
N ASP A 225 -10.86 15.81 -3.04
CA ASP A 225 -10.58 16.12 -4.45
C ASP A 225 -10.48 17.64 -4.69
N ALA A 226 -11.08 18.43 -3.80
CA ALA A 226 -11.03 19.90 -3.82
C ALA A 226 -9.78 20.47 -3.13
N ILE A 227 -8.92 19.63 -2.54
CA ILE A 227 -7.67 20.01 -1.88
C ILE A 227 -6.50 19.41 -2.63
N THR A 228 -5.56 20.25 -3.04
CA THR A 228 -4.36 19.85 -3.78
C THR A 228 -3.12 20.18 -2.96
N PRO A 229 -2.54 19.19 -2.25
CA PRO A 229 -1.25 19.33 -1.61
C PRO A 229 -0.12 19.18 -2.64
N SER A 230 0.95 19.97 -2.48
CA SER A 230 2.18 19.85 -3.24
C SER A 230 3.39 20.12 -2.35
N VAL A 231 4.50 19.44 -2.63
CA VAL A 231 5.77 19.66 -1.97
C VAL A 231 6.75 20.24 -2.99
N SER A 232 7.48 21.28 -2.59
CA SER A 232 8.57 21.85 -3.39
C SER A 232 9.82 22.04 -2.54
N ASP A 233 11.00 21.92 -3.15
CA ASP A 233 12.30 21.93 -2.46
C ASP A 233 13.29 22.98 -2.98
N GLY A 234 13.01 23.65 -4.10
CA GLY A 234 13.99 24.46 -4.85
C GLY A 234 14.59 25.68 -4.14
N ARG A 235 14.00 26.21 -3.06
CA ARG A 235 14.59 27.30 -2.23
C ARG A 235 14.52 27.01 -0.72
N GLY A 236 14.30 25.74 -0.37
CA GLY A 236 13.82 25.32 0.94
C GLY A 236 12.52 24.53 0.79
N MET A 237 12.27 23.60 1.71
CA MET A 237 11.12 22.70 1.63
C MET A 237 9.84 23.45 2.00
N ALA A 238 8.84 23.40 1.12
CA ALA A 238 7.53 23.99 1.36
C ALA A 238 6.43 22.98 1.04
N LEU A 239 5.48 22.84 1.97
CA LEU A 239 4.23 22.12 1.78
C LEU A 239 3.15 23.16 1.45
N GLU A 240 2.76 23.22 0.19
CA GLU A 240 1.71 24.10 -0.28
C GLU A 240 0.40 23.33 -0.37
N ILE A 241 -0.69 23.92 0.14
CA ILE A 241 -2.01 23.32 0.11
C ILE A 241 -2.98 24.33 -0.48
N ARG A 242 -3.49 24.02 -1.68
CA ARG A 242 -4.46 24.85 -2.39
C ARG A 242 -5.83 24.18 -2.40
N GLY A 243 -6.87 24.96 -2.59
CA GLY A 243 -8.20 24.42 -2.84
C GLY A 243 -9.33 25.19 -2.18
N ASP A 244 -10.50 24.56 -2.16
CA ASP A 244 -11.70 25.07 -1.53
C ASP A 244 -12.18 24.05 -0.48
N TYR A 245 -12.50 24.52 0.72
CA TYR A 245 -12.94 23.68 1.83
C TYR A 245 -14.25 24.19 2.40
N ALA A 246 -15.27 23.33 2.44
CA ALA A 246 -16.58 23.72 2.96
C ALA A 246 -16.56 23.76 4.50
N ARG A 247 -17.04 24.86 5.11
CA ARG A 247 -17.20 24.96 6.57
C ARG A 247 -18.04 23.81 7.12
N GLY A 248 -19.07 23.41 6.39
CA GLY A 248 -19.95 22.30 6.74
C GLY A 248 -19.25 20.94 6.86
N CYS A 249 -18.00 20.79 6.39
CA CYS A 249 -17.21 19.58 6.61
C CYS A 249 -16.74 19.41 8.05
N GLY A 250 -16.71 20.50 8.84
CA GLY A 250 -16.12 20.48 10.17
C GLY A 250 -14.62 20.14 10.11
N GLU A 251 -14.11 19.60 11.21
CA GLU A 251 -12.72 19.12 11.27
C GLU A 251 -12.57 17.78 10.55
N GLN A 252 -11.56 17.67 9.68
CA GLN A 252 -11.25 16.46 8.94
C GLN A 252 -9.74 16.17 8.94
N THR A 253 -9.38 14.94 8.58
CA THR A 253 -7.98 14.51 8.46
C THR A 253 -7.67 14.04 7.05
N LEU A 254 -6.56 14.52 6.50
CA LEU A 254 -6.01 14.14 5.21
C LEU A 254 -4.64 13.49 5.43
N THR A 255 -4.53 12.18 5.20
CA THR A 255 -3.26 11.45 5.37
C THR A 255 -2.63 11.16 4.01
N LEU A 256 -1.36 11.53 3.85
CA LEU A 256 -0.65 11.58 2.57
C LEU A 256 0.76 10.99 2.67
N ASN A 257 1.27 10.53 1.54
CA ASN A 257 2.66 10.16 1.29
C ASN A 257 3.42 11.40 0.79
N LEU A 258 3.81 12.32 1.68
CA LEU A 258 4.32 13.64 1.30
C LEU A 258 5.79 13.66 0.88
N PHE A 259 6.63 12.86 1.55
CA PHE A 259 8.08 12.86 1.36
C PHE A 259 8.58 11.43 1.14
N ASP A 260 9.83 11.30 0.69
CA ASP A 260 10.48 10.00 0.63
C ASP A 260 10.64 9.38 2.05
N PRO A 261 10.78 8.04 2.16
CA PRO A 261 10.86 7.36 3.45
C PRO A 261 11.94 7.89 4.41
N ALA A 262 13.10 8.32 3.90
CA ALA A 262 14.19 8.78 4.75
C ALA A 262 13.88 10.16 5.34
N THR A 263 13.35 11.07 4.52
CA THR A 263 12.90 12.40 4.98
C THR A 263 11.77 12.29 6.00
N THR A 264 10.76 11.45 5.73
CA THR A 264 9.66 11.20 6.68
C THR A 264 10.16 10.63 8.00
N PHE A 265 11.10 9.68 7.95
CA PHE A 265 11.73 9.12 9.13
C PHE A 265 12.46 10.19 9.96
N ASP A 266 13.28 11.05 9.32
CA ASP A 266 14.00 12.12 10.02
C ASP A 266 13.04 13.09 10.73
N PHE A 267 11.96 13.51 10.05
CA PHE A 267 10.95 14.39 10.64
C PHE A 267 10.27 13.77 11.85
N ILE A 268 9.81 12.52 11.73
CA ILE A 268 9.18 11.81 12.85
C ILE A 268 10.17 11.66 14.00
N PHE A 269 11.40 11.22 13.70
CA PHE A 269 12.39 10.98 14.74
C PHE A 269 12.71 12.27 15.51
N ARG A 270 13.02 13.36 14.81
CA ARG A 270 13.35 14.65 15.43
C ARG A 270 12.15 15.29 16.13
N GLY A 271 10.96 15.16 15.55
CA GLY A 271 9.72 15.66 16.14
C GLY A 271 9.48 15.02 17.51
N LEU A 272 9.49 13.69 17.57
CA LEU A 272 9.33 12.96 18.82
C LEU A 272 10.48 13.18 19.81
N TRP A 273 11.71 13.40 19.32
CA TRP A 273 12.88 13.60 20.20
C TRP A 273 12.88 14.97 20.90
N ALA A 274 12.17 15.94 20.33
CA ALA A 274 12.04 17.28 20.89
C ALA A 274 10.96 17.37 22.00
N GLU A 275 10.11 16.36 22.13
CA GLU A 275 9.14 16.19 23.24
C GLU A 275 9.84 15.77 24.55
#